data_AF-A0A3N5L3Y4-F1
#
_entry.id   AF-A0A3N5L3Y4-F1
#
_cell.length_a   1.000
_cell.length_b   1.000
_cell.length_c   1.000
_cell.angle_alpha   90.00
_cell.angle_beta   90.00
_cell.angle_gamma   90.00
#
_symmetry.space_group_name_H-M   'P 1'
#
loop_
_entity.id
_entity.type
_entity.pdbx_description
1 polymer ?
#
loop_
_entity_poly.entity_id
_entity_poly.type
_entity_poly.pdbx_seq_one_letter_code
_entity_poly.pdbx_strand_id
1 'polypeptide(L)'
;MPYETELKGFLDKEGKLKQWPSKQDKRKAALDMISEKFETDKTYNEKEVNEMIKTAISFGDHQTVRRELVSAKILDRTPDGAKYWKVMQTERPGTNFDVPK
;
A
#
# COMPACT_ATOMS: atom_id res chain seq x y z
N MET A 1 10.58 6.86 -12.57
CA MET A 1 9.39 6.68 -11.71
C MET A 1 9.33 7.82 -10.69
N PRO A 2 8.16 8.36 -10.31
CA PRO A 2 8.07 9.60 -9.52
C PRO A 2 8.64 9.52 -8.09
N TYR A 3 8.92 8.31 -7.59
CA TYR A 3 9.38 8.04 -6.22
C TYR A 3 10.90 7.77 -6.09
N GLU A 4 11.65 7.66 -7.20
CA GLU A 4 13.09 7.30 -7.16
C GLU A 4 13.95 8.32 -6.41
N THR A 5 13.63 9.61 -6.51
CA THR A 5 14.40 10.67 -5.83
C THR A 5 14.19 10.60 -4.31
N GLU A 6 12.98 10.30 -3.86
CA GLU A 6 12.63 10.22 -2.42
C GLU A 6 13.14 8.95 -1.75
N LEU A 7 13.11 7.83 -2.49
CA LEU A 7 13.58 6.52 -2.04
C LEU A 7 15.05 6.27 -2.37
N LYS A 8 15.79 7.28 -2.81
CA LYS A 8 17.23 7.15 -3.10
C LYS A 8 17.96 6.65 -1.85
N GLY A 9 18.62 5.49 -2.00
CA GLY A 9 19.33 4.80 -0.93
C GLY A 9 18.48 3.88 -0.04
N PHE A 10 17.17 3.78 -0.27
CA PHE A 10 16.26 2.83 0.40
C PHE A 10 15.91 1.62 -0.46
N LEU A 11 16.12 1.71 -1.77
CA LEU A 11 15.95 0.59 -2.70
C LEU A 11 17.21 -0.28 -2.76
N ASP A 12 17.02 -1.58 -2.96
CA ASP A 12 18.08 -2.52 -3.29
C ASP A 12 18.30 -2.64 -4.82
N LYS A 13 19.15 -3.58 -5.24
CA LYS A 13 19.48 -3.80 -6.66
C LYS A 13 18.30 -4.32 -7.48
N GLU A 14 17.28 -4.89 -6.82
CA GLU A 14 16.06 -5.40 -7.45
C GLU A 14 14.92 -4.37 -7.41
N GLY A 15 15.16 -3.17 -6.87
CA GLY A 15 14.14 -2.14 -6.72
C GLY A 15 13.19 -2.38 -5.54
N LYS A 16 13.53 -3.27 -4.61
CA LYS A 16 12.74 -3.51 -3.40
C LYS A 16 13.18 -2.59 -2.27
N LEU A 17 12.24 -2.27 -1.40
CA LEU A 17 12.52 -1.46 -0.22
C LEU A 17 13.31 -2.29 0.79
N LYS A 18 14.55 -1.91 1.08
CA LYS A 18 15.43 -2.66 2.00
C LYS A 18 15.22 -2.32 3.48
N GLN A 19 14.55 -1.21 3.78
CA GLN A 19 14.22 -0.79 5.15
C GLN A 19 13.01 0.17 5.14
N TRP A 20 12.24 0.20 6.23
CA TRP A 20 11.13 1.14 6.37
C TRP A 20 11.63 2.56 6.68
N PRO A 21 11.29 3.59 5.87
CA PRO A 21 11.72 4.95 6.15
C PRO A 21 11.12 5.52 7.45
N SER A 22 11.90 6.29 8.20
CA SER A 22 11.41 7.02 9.38
C SER A 22 10.68 8.33 9.02
N LYS A 23 11.07 8.98 7.91
CA LYS A 23 10.50 10.24 7.44
C LYS A 23 9.17 10.03 6.71
N GLN A 24 8.19 10.88 7.01
CA GLN A 24 6.84 10.78 6.46
C GLN A 24 6.81 10.88 4.93
N ASP A 25 7.57 11.81 4.32
CA ASP A 25 7.61 11.97 2.86
C ASP A 25 8.11 10.70 2.16
N LYS A 26 9.14 10.07 2.73
CA LYS A 26 9.68 8.81 2.22
C LYS A 26 8.74 7.63 2.44
N ARG A 27 8.01 7.61 3.56
CA ARG A 27 6.96 6.60 3.80
C ARG A 27 5.87 6.71 2.74
N LYS A 28 5.44 7.92 2.40
CA LYS A 28 4.46 8.14 1.34
C LYS A 28 4.96 7.60 0.00
N ALA A 29 6.19 7.94 -0.40
CA ALA A 29 6.80 7.41 -1.62
C ALA A 29 6.91 5.87 -1.61
N ALA A 30 7.27 5.27 -0.47
CA ALA A 30 7.32 3.82 -0.32
C ALA A 30 5.94 3.16 -0.44
N LEU A 31 4.92 3.77 0.17
CA LEU A 31 3.54 3.30 0.08
C LEU A 31 3.00 3.40 -1.34
N ASP A 32 3.27 4.51 -2.04
CA ASP A 32 2.88 4.71 -3.43
C ASP A 32 3.51 3.62 -4.32
N MET A 33 4.82 3.37 -4.19
CA MET A 33 5.52 2.30 -4.92
C MET A 33 4.90 0.91 -4.66
N ILE A 34 4.59 0.60 -3.40
CA ILE A 34 3.99 -0.69 -3.04
C ILE A 34 2.55 -0.77 -3.55
N SER A 35 1.82 0.34 -3.60
CA SER A 35 0.45 0.40 -4.10
C SER A 35 0.34 0.03 -5.58
N GLU A 36 1.38 0.23 -6.38
CA GLU A 36 1.43 -0.14 -7.80
C GLU A 36 1.36 -1.66 -8.01
N LYS A 37 1.70 -2.45 -6.99
CA LYS A 37 1.53 -3.90 -7.02
C LYS A 37 0.07 -4.32 -6.94
N PHE A 38 -0.80 -3.47 -6.42
CA PHE A 38 -2.22 -3.77 -6.23
C PHE A 38 -3.04 -3.22 -7.40
N GLU A 39 -3.91 -4.06 -7.94
CA GLU A 39 -4.86 -3.72 -8.97
C GLU A 39 -6.10 -3.07 -8.34
N THR A 40 -6.62 -2.03 -9.00
CA THR A 40 -7.96 -1.52 -8.71
C THR A 40 -8.98 -2.57 -9.16
N ASP A 41 -10.13 -2.66 -8.48
CA ASP A 41 -11.21 -3.64 -8.74
C ASP A 41 -10.90 -5.11 -8.39
N LYS A 42 -9.79 -5.36 -7.68
CA LYS A 42 -9.43 -6.68 -7.18
C LYS A 42 -9.49 -6.74 -5.66
N THR A 43 -10.11 -7.81 -5.16
CA THR A 43 -10.09 -8.17 -3.74
C THR A 43 -9.02 -9.23 -3.51
N TYR A 44 -8.20 -9.00 -2.49
CA TYR A 44 -7.12 -9.88 -2.06
C TYR A 44 -7.42 -10.40 -0.67
N ASN A 45 -7.06 -11.64 -0.38
CA ASN A 45 -7.03 -12.13 0.99
C ASN A 45 -5.75 -11.69 1.72
N GLU A 46 -5.70 -11.87 3.04
CA GLU A 46 -4.52 -11.53 3.84
C GLU A 46 -3.21 -12.15 3.32
N LYS A 47 -3.24 -13.42 2.90
CA LYS A 47 -2.06 -14.13 2.41
C LYS A 47 -1.56 -13.51 1.11
N GLU A 48 -2.45 -13.21 0.17
CA GLU A 48 -2.11 -12.54 -1.08
C GLU A 48 -1.49 -11.17 -0.82
N VAL A 49 -2.10 -10.35 0.03
CA VAL A 49 -1.55 -9.04 0.40
C VAL A 49 -0.14 -9.18 0.99
N ASN A 50 0.06 -10.15 1.88
CA ASN A 50 1.37 -10.39 2.47
C ASN A 50 2.41 -10.76 1.41
N GLU A 51 2.07 -11.63 0.45
CA GLU A 51 2.98 -12.00 -0.64
C GLU A 51 3.27 -10.81 -1.56
N MET A 52 2.25 -10.03 -1.95
CA MET A 52 2.45 -8.83 -2.77
C MET A 52 3.39 -7.83 -2.09
N ILE A 53 3.22 -7.60 -0.79
CA ILE A 53 4.13 -6.74 -0.01
C ILE A 53 5.55 -7.32 -0.01
N LYS A 54 5.72 -8.63 0.24
CA LYS A 54 7.03 -9.29 0.21
C LYS A 54 7.72 -9.21 -1.15
N THR A 55 6.99 -9.09 -2.25
CA THR A 55 7.62 -8.84 -3.56
C THR A 55 8.23 -7.44 -3.69
N ALA A 56 7.76 -6.48 -2.88
CA ALA A 56 8.18 -5.08 -2.92
C ALA A 56 9.16 -4.69 -1.80
N ILE A 57 9.38 -5.56 -0.80
CA ILE A 57 10.28 -5.31 0.33
C ILE A 57 11.30 -6.45 0.49
N SER A 58 12.48 -6.13 1.01
CA SER A 58 13.55 -7.09 1.30
C SER A 58 13.76 -7.31 2.81
N PHE A 59 12.90 -6.72 3.65
CA PHE A 59 12.88 -6.89 5.10
C PHE A 59 11.62 -7.64 5.57
N GLY A 60 11.65 -8.17 6.79
CA GLY A 60 10.59 -9.05 7.31
C GLY A 60 9.30 -8.37 7.78
N ASP A 61 9.23 -7.03 7.82
CA ASP A 61 8.14 -6.30 8.48
C ASP A 61 6.94 -5.97 7.55
N HIS A 62 6.51 -6.95 6.75
CA HIS A 62 5.34 -6.78 5.86
C HIS A 62 4.05 -6.41 6.62
N GLN A 63 3.93 -6.79 7.89
CA GLN A 63 2.78 -6.42 8.74
C GLN A 63 2.70 -4.91 8.99
N THR A 64 3.85 -4.26 9.22
CA THR A 64 3.92 -2.80 9.38
C THR A 64 3.51 -2.11 8.09
N VAL A 65 4.03 -2.56 6.95
CA VAL A 65 3.65 -2.03 5.64
C VAL A 65 2.15 -2.17 5.40
N ARG A 66 1.56 -3.33 5.68
CA ARG A 66 0.12 -3.56 5.53
C ARG A 66 -0.71 -2.60 6.37
N ARG A 67 -0.32 -2.37 7.63
CA ARG A 67 -0.99 -1.41 8.52
C ARG A 67 -0.90 0.00 7.96
N GLU A 68 0.26 0.40 7.46
CA GLU A 68 0.49 1.72 6.90
C GLU A 68 -0.29 1.94 5.59
N LEU A 69 -0.40 0.93 4.72
CA LEU A 69 -1.25 0.97 3.52
C LEU A 69 -2.72 1.22 3.85
N VAL A 70 -3.22 0.58 4.92
CA VAL A 70 -4.59 0.79 5.40
C VAL A 70 -4.76 2.15 6.07
N SER A 71 -3.79 2.55 6.91
CA SER A 71 -3.77 3.85 7.59
C SER A 71 -3.77 5.01 6.59
N ALA A 72 -3.01 4.88 5.50
CA ALA A 72 -2.92 5.86 4.42
C ALA A 72 -4.11 5.83 3.46
N LYS A 73 -5.13 4.99 3.70
CA LYS A 73 -6.32 4.83 2.83
C LYS A 73 -5.98 4.45 1.38
N ILE A 74 -4.88 3.73 1.20
CA ILE A 74 -4.48 3.14 -0.10
C ILE A 74 -5.15 1.78 -0.27
N LEU A 75 -5.14 0.98 0.80
CA LEU A 75 -5.92 -0.24 0.90
C LEU A 75 -7.03 -0.05 1.92
N ASP A 76 -8.16 -0.69 1.72
CA ASP A 76 -9.14 -0.92 2.79
C ASP A 76 -9.24 -2.42 3.08
N ARG A 77 -9.87 -2.76 4.20
CA ARG A 77 -10.04 -4.14 4.63
C ARG A 77 -11.37 -4.39 5.31
N THR A 78 -11.83 -5.63 5.29
CA THR A 78 -12.94 -6.05 6.14
C THR A 78 -12.56 -5.97 7.62
N PRO A 79 -13.53 -5.76 8.55
CA PRO A 79 -13.25 -5.68 9.99
C PRO A 79 -12.57 -6.93 10.57
N ASP A 80 -12.88 -8.10 10.01
CA ASP A 80 -12.27 -9.39 10.33
C ASP A 80 -10.86 -9.58 9.74
N GLY A 81 -10.42 -8.66 8.87
CA GLY A 81 -9.12 -8.72 8.19
C GLY A 81 -9.01 -9.79 7.12
N ALA A 82 -10.11 -10.45 6.73
CA ALA A 82 -10.09 -11.54 5.76
C ALA A 82 -9.84 -11.06 4.33
N LYS A 83 -10.30 -9.86 3.99
CA LYS A 83 -10.25 -9.29 2.64
C LYS A 83 -9.69 -7.88 2.65
N TYR A 84 -8.98 -7.54 1.58
CA TYR A 84 -8.35 -6.26 1.31
C TYR A 84 -8.61 -5.85 -0.13
N TRP A 85 -8.70 -4.56 -0.41
CA TRP A 85 -8.83 -4.04 -1.78
C TRP A 85 -8.18 -2.67 -1.89
N LYS A 86 -7.68 -2.34 -3.09
CA LYS A 86 -7.15 -1.00 -3.37
C LYS A 86 -8.31 -0.01 -3.43
N VAL A 87 -8.23 1.03 -2.60
CA VAL A 87 -9.20 2.12 -2.64
C VAL A 87 -8.94 2.86 -3.94
N MET A 88 -9.93 2.87 -4.84
CA MET A 88 -9.91 3.82 -5.94
C MET A 88 -9.87 5.20 -5.29
N GLN A 89 -8.78 5.94 -5.50
CA GLN A 89 -8.79 7.38 -5.25
C GLN A 89 -9.70 8.00 -6.31
N THR A 90 -11.02 7.78 -6.17
CA THR A 90 -11.99 8.63 -6.81
C THR A 90 -11.74 10.00 -6.20
N GLU A 91 -11.51 10.98 -7.06
CA GLU A 91 -11.45 12.38 -6.70
C GLU A 91 -12.51 12.66 -5.64
N ARG A 92 -12.14 13.37 -4.55
CA ARG A 92 -13.03 13.69 -3.42
C ARG A 92 -14.46 13.86 -3.93
N PRO A 93 -15.38 12.91 -3.70
CA PRO A 93 -16.76 13.20 -4.02
C PRO A 93 -17.21 14.17 -2.95
N GLY A 94 -17.42 15.43 -3.35
CA GLY A 94 -18.42 16.23 -2.67
C GLY A 94 -19.68 15.37 -2.59
N THR A 95 -20.03 14.98 -1.36
CA THR A 95 -21.37 14.57 -0.93
C THR A 95 -22.17 13.70 -1.92
N ASN A 96 -22.19 12.38 -1.74
CA ASN A 96 -23.45 11.67 -1.51
C ASN A 96 -23.19 10.28 -0.93
N PHE A 97 -23.68 10.06 0.29
CA PHE A 97 -23.87 8.72 0.83
C PHE A 97 -25.11 8.13 0.15
N ASP A 98 -24.92 7.34 -0.90
CA ASP A 98 -25.92 6.37 -1.32
C ASP A 98 -25.49 5.00 -0.80
N VAL A 99 -25.95 4.71 0.41
CA VAL A 99 -25.97 3.35 0.97
C VAL A 99 -27.11 2.60 0.27
N PRO A 100 -26.86 1.48 -0.40
CA PRO A 100 -27.93 0.73 -1.04
C PRO A 100 -28.88 0.15 0.02
N LYS A 101 -30.17 0.25 -0.32
CA LYS A 101 -31.36 -0.14 0.45
C LYS A 101 -31.45 -1.63 0.72
#